data_AF-A0A0E3VX94-F1
#
_entry.id   AF-A0A0E3VX94-F1
#
_cell.length_a   1.000
_cell.length_b   1.000
_cell.length_c   1.000
_cell.angle_alpha   90.00
_cell.angle_beta   90.00
_cell.angle_gamma   90.00
#
_symmetry.space_group_name_H-M   'P 1'
#
loop_
_entity.id
_entity.type
_entity.pdbx_description
1 polymer ?
#
loop_
_entity_poly.entity_id
_entity_poly.type
_entity_poly.pdbx_seq_one_letter_code
_entity_poly.pdbx_strand_id
1 'polypeptide(L)'
;MSRTLAVVFSTAVAAISMTGAASAGCYNCYAPPPCQTCYQQQYVQPQYRTVDETVMVSPGATVAHRTPAQYRTVMVPQTVMVAPPGVQYERIPPQYATRQRVEMVSPGYSYYAPVQMGCASCGY
;
A
#
# COMPACT_ATOMS: atom_id res chain seq x y z
N MET A 1 23.10 75.07 60.58
CA MET A 1 21.79 75.72 60.78
C MET A 1 21.12 75.80 59.41
N SER A 2 20.52 74.73 58.89
CA SER A 2 19.16 74.25 59.25
C SER A 2 18.10 75.35 59.19
N ARG A 3 17.43 75.47 58.04
CA ARG A 3 16.06 76.00 57.89
C ARG A 3 15.37 75.26 56.73
N THR A 4 14.64 74.21 57.07
CA THR A 4 13.69 73.55 56.17
C THR A 4 12.40 74.36 56.06
N LEU A 5 11.88 74.53 54.85
CA LEU A 5 10.47 74.85 54.61
C LEU A 5 9.95 73.90 53.54
N ALA A 6 8.80 73.26 53.81
CA ALA A 6 8.23 72.20 52.99
C ALA A 6 6.87 72.62 52.42
N VAL A 7 6.71 72.52 51.09
CA VAL A 7 5.47 72.73 50.32
C VAL A 7 5.55 71.90 49.02
N VAL A 8 4.49 71.31 48.45
CA VAL A 8 3.51 70.32 48.98
C VAL A 8 2.68 69.79 47.79
N PHE A 9 2.46 68.47 47.69
CA PHE A 9 1.80 67.74 46.57
C PHE A 9 2.57 67.78 45.22
N SER A 10 2.53 66.78 44.33
CA SER A 10 1.47 65.79 44.07
C SER A 10 2.04 64.45 43.58
N THR A 11 1.38 63.34 43.92
CA THR A 11 1.63 62.02 43.34
C THR A 11 1.06 61.91 41.93
N ALA A 12 1.88 61.59 40.94
CA ALA A 12 1.44 61.11 39.63
C ALA A 12 1.90 59.65 39.45
N VAL A 13 1.09 58.70 39.93
CA VAL A 13 1.26 57.27 39.60
C VAL A 13 0.82 57.09 38.16
N ALA A 14 1.76 57.29 37.23
CA ALA A 14 1.59 56.87 35.84
C ALA A 14 1.72 55.35 35.78
N ALA A 15 0.63 54.65 36.09
CA ALA A 15 0.50 53.23 35.82
C ALA A 15 0.48 53.04 34.30
N ILE A 16 1.67 52.90 33.70
CA ILE A 16 1.79 52.40 32.34
C ILE A 16 1.38 50.94 32.41
N SER A 17 0.13 50.71 32.06
CA SER A 17 -0.50 49.41 31.97
C SER A 17 0.39 48.46 31.18
N MET A 18 0.53 47.24 31.70
CA MET A 18 1.03 46.11 30.91
C MET A 18 -0.01 45.74 29.83
N THR A 19 -0.17 46.59 28.82
CA THR A 19 -0.56 46.11 27.48
C THR A 19 0.72 45.62 26.81
N GLY A 20 1.31 44.58 27.41
CA GLY A 20 2.11 43.63 26.68
C GLY A 20 1.18 42.95 25.69
N ALA A 21 0.93 43.62 24.56
CA ALA A 21 0.51 42.96 23.35
C ALA A 21 1.65 41.99 23.01
N ALA A 22 1.52 40.77 23.53
CA ALA A 22 2.40 39.67 23.18
C ALA A 22 2.11 39.31 21.72
N SER A 23 2.65 40.13 20.81
CA SER A 23 3.03 39.70 19.47
C SER A 23 4.16 38.68 19.62
N ALA A 24 3.81 37.51 20.16
CA ALA A 24 4.55 36.30 19.98
C ALA A 24 4.66 36.13 18.46
N GLY A 25 5.87 36.39 17.95
CA GLY A 25 6.12 36.53 16.52
C GLY A 25 6.01 35.19 15.82
N CYS A 26 4.79 34.76 15.50
CA CYS A 26 4.54 33.69 14.55
C CYS A 26 4.79 34.20 13.12
N TYR A 27 6.05 34.48 12.83
CA TYR A 27 6.52 34.55 11.45
C TYR A 27 6.26 33.17 10.82
N ASN A 28 5.35 33.13 9.84
CA ASN A 28 4.73 31.93 9.28
C ASN A 28 3.58 31.28 10.09
N CYS A 29 2.79 32.06 10.83
CA CYS A 29 1.36 31.76 10.94
C CYS A 29 0.75 31.88 9.53
N TYR A 30 0.72 30.77 8.81
CA TYR A 30 -0.05 30.61 7.57
C TYR A 30 -1.52 30.77 7.96
N ALA A 31 -2.03 32.01 7.90
CA ALA A 31 -3.46 32.26 8.05
C ALA A 31 -4.15 31.36 7.02
N PRO A 32 -4.99 30.40 7.43
CA PRO A 32 -5.64 29.51 6.48
C PRO A 32 -6.40 30.40 5.48
N PRO A 33 -6.23 30.19 4.16
CA PRO A 33 -6.94 31.00 3.17
C PRO A 33 -8.44 30.92 3.48
N PRO A 34 -9.18 32.04 3.37
CA PRO A 34 -10.54 32.13 3.86
C PRO A 34 -11.38 30.99 3.26
N CYS A 35 -11.84 30.09 4.13
CA CYS A 35 -12.54 28.86 3.75
C CYS A 35 -13.83 29.22 2.99
N GLN A 36 -13.76 29.28 1.65
CA GLN A 36 -14.88 29.65 0.79
C GLN A 36 -16.03 28.63 0.83
N THR A 37 -15.74 27.41 1.30
CA THR A 37 -16.68 26.29 1.39
C THR A 37 -16.57 25.60 2.74
N CYS A 38 -17.72 25.32 3.36
CA CYS A 38 -17.83 24.56 4.62
C CYS A 38 -17.46 23.08 4.49
N TYR A 39 -17.35 22.62 3.24
CA TYR A 39 -16.96 21.27 2.87
C TYR A 39 -15.72 21.32 1.98
N GLN A 40 -14.80 20.38 2.22
CA GLN A 40 -13.63 20.14 1.38
C GLN A 40 -13.75 18.75 0.76
N GLN A 41 -13.43 18.64 -0.53
CA GLN A 41 -13.35 17.34 -1.20
C GLN A 41 -12.11 16.58 -0.70
N GLN A 42 -12.33 15.42 -0.08
CA GLN A 42 -11.29 14.49 0.32
C GLN A 42 -11.26 13.31 -0.66
N TYR A 43 -10.06 12.90 -1.07
CA TYR A 43 -9.85 11.78 -1.98
C TYR A 43 -9.33 10.55 -1.23
N VAL A 44 -10.05 9.43 -1.34
CA VAL A 44 -9.62 8.13 -0.82
C VAL A 44 -8.95 7.36 -1.95
N GLN A 45 -7.69 6.95 -1.73
CA GLN A 45 -6.94 6.21 -2.75
C GLN A 45 -7.50 4.79 -2.95
N PRO A 46 -7.45 4.26 -4.19
CA PRO A 46 -7.84 2.87 -4.47
C PRO A 46 -6.95 1.88 -3.70
N GLN A 47 -7.54 0.78 -3.24
CA GLN A 47 -6.82 -0.28 -2.53
C GLN A 47 -6.53 -1.45 -3.47
N TYR A 48 -5.27 -1.87 -3.50
CA TYR A 48 -4.80 -3.02 -4.28
C TYR A 48 -4.31 -4.13 -3.37
N ARG A 49 -4.42 -5.37 -3.84
CA ARG A 49 -3.87 -6.57 -3.17
C ARG A 49 -3.11 -7.41 -4.18
N THR A 50 -1.95 -7.90 -3.77
CA THR A 50 -1.23 -8.96 -4.48
C THR A 50 -1.87 -10.30 -4.15
N VAL A 51 -2.20 -11.08 -5.17
CA VAL A 51 -2.71 -12.45 -5.04
C VAL A 51 -1.72 -13.38 -5.72
N ASP A 52 -1.27 -14.40 -4.97
CA ASP A 52 -0.48 -15.51 -5.49
C ASP A 52 -1.45 -16.62 -5.97
N GLU A 53 -1.38 -16.97 -7.25
CA GLU A 53 -2.19 -18.03 -7.87
C GLU A 53 -1.30 -19.21 -8.26
N THR A 54 -1.64 -20.42 -7.79
CA THR A 54 -0.95 -21.65 -8.18
C THR A 54 -1.54 -22.17 -9.50
N VAL A 55 -0.78 -22.06 -10.58
CA VAL A 55 -1.22 -22.46 -11.92
C VAL A 55 -0.47 -23.73 -12.35
N MET A 56 -1.19 -24.70 -12.89
CA MET A 56 -0.59 -25.87 -13.55
C MET A 56 -0.01 -25.44 -14.90
N VAL A 57 1.31 -25.56 -15.08
CA VAL A 57 2.01 -25.17 -16.32
C VAL A 57 2.23 -26.33 -17.28
N SER A 58 2.25 -27.57 -16.76
CA SER A 58 2.30 -28.77 -17.58
C SER A 58 1.54 -29.91 -16.90
N PRO A 59 0.56 -30.56 -17.57
CA PRO A 59 -0.15 -31.71 -17.01
C PRO A 59 0.76 -32.93 -16.90
N GLY A 60 0.53 -33.75 -15.88
CA GLY A 60 1.24 -35.02 -15.73
C GLY A 60 0.90 -35.98 -16.87
N ALA A 61 1.89 -36.71 -17.37
CA ALA A 61 1.75 -37.62 -18.49
C ALA A 61 2.40 -38.98 -18.19
N THR A 62 1.96 -40.03 -18.89
CA THR A 62 2.64 -41.34 -18.88
C THR A 62 3.02 -41.69 -20.30
N VAL A 63 4.32 -41.86 -20.55
CA VAL A 63 4.84 -42.24 -21.87
C VAL A 63 5.15 -43.74 -21.86
N ALA A 64 4.65 -44.46 -22.86
CA ALA A 64 4.84 -45.89 -23.00
C ALA A 64 5.90 -46.18 -24.08
N HIS A 65 7.10 -46.57 -23.65
CA HIS A 65 8.17 -47.00 -24.55
C HIS A 65 8.02 -48.48 -24.86
N ARG A 66 7.76 -48.80 -26.14
CA ARG A 66 7.57 -50.18 -26.62
C ARG A 66 8.83 -50.67 -27.32
N THR A 67 9.38 -51.81 -26.89
CA THR A 67 10.48 -52.48 -27.58
C THR A 67 9.92 -53.58 -28.48
N PRO A 68 10.17 -53.56 -29.81
CA PRO A 68 9.68 -54.60 -30.70
C PRO A 68 10.41 -55.93 -30.47
N ALA A 69 9.71 -57.05 -30.72
CA ALA A 69 10.29 -58.37 -30.65
C ALA A 69 11.39 -58.56 -31.72
N GLN A 70 12.47 -59.24 -31.37
CA GLN A 70 13.57 -59.55 -32.28
C GLN A 70 13.59 -61.05 -32.59
N TYR A 71 13.62 -61.37 -33.89
CA TYR A 71 13.66 -62.73 -34.41
C TYR A 71 14.99 -62.98 -35.12
N ARG A 72 15.54 -64.19 -34.96
CA ARG A 72 16.70 -64.66 -35.71
C ARG A 72 16.44 -66.08 -36.20
N THR A 73 16.69 -66.31 -37.49
CA THR A 73 16.70 -67.65 -38.08
C THR A 73 18.06 -68.28 -37.79
N VAL A 74 18.08 -69.49 -37.23
CA VAL A 74 19.29 -70.30 -37.05
C VAL A 74 19.49 -71.19 -38.28
N MET A 75 20.67 -71.78 -38.49
CA MET A 75 20.96 -72.61 -39.68
C MET A 75 20.20 -73.96 -39.72
N VAL A 76 19.39 -74.26 -38.70
CA VAL A 76 18.27 -75.20 -38.76
C VAL A 76 16.99 -74.33 -38.75
N PRO A 77 16.02 -74.51 -39.68
CA PRO A 77 14.91 -73.58 -39.89
C PRO A 77 13.89 -73.60 -38.73
N GLN A 78 14.26 -72.93 -37.63
CA GLN A 78 13.47 -72.72 -36.44
C GLN A 78 13.63 -71.26 -36.03
N THR A 79 12.53 -70.50 -36.08
CA THR A 79 12.48 -69.13 -35.56
C THR A 79 12.45 -69.17 -34.04
N VAL A 80 13.55 -68.77 -33.41
CA VAL A 80 13.65 -68.66 -31.95
C VAL A 80 13.41 -67.21 -31.56
N MET A 81 12.53 -66.98 -30.57
CA MET A 81 12.33 -65.67 -29.97
C MET A 81 13.59 -65.29 -29.18
N VAL A 82 14.31 -64.25 -29.61
CA VAL A 82 15.59 -63.85 -29.01
C VAL A 82 15.37 -62.94 -27.79
N ALA A 83 14.32 -62.12 -27.81
CA ALA A 83 13.86 -61.34 -26.68
C ALA A 83 12.32 -61.21 -26.72
N PRO A 84 11.62 -61.34 -25.59
CA PRO A 84 10.18 -61.07 -25.52
C PRO A 84 9.90 -59.57 -25.72
N PRO A 85 8.70 -59.19 -26.20
CA PRO A 85 8.31 -57.79 -26.29
C PRO A 85 8.22 -57.17 -24.89
N GLY A 86 8.71 -55.93 -24.76
CA GLY A 86 8.72 -55.18 -23.50
C GLY A 86 8.00 -53.85 -23.62
N VAL A 87 7.38 -53.41 -22.52
CA VAL A 87 6.83 -52.06 -22.37
C VAL A 87 7.38 -51.45 -21.09
N GLN A 88 8.00 -50.28 -21.21
CA GLN A 88 8.42 -49.47 -20.06
C GLN A 88 7.52 -48.23 -19.98
N TYR A 89 7.10 -47.89 -18.76
CA TYR A 89 6.25 -46.73 -18.49
C TYR A 89 7.05 -45.67 -17.75
N GLU A 90 7.23 -44.52 -18.39
CA GLU A 90 7.81 -43.34 -17.75
C GLU A 90 6.68 -42.42 -17.25
N ARG A 91 6.70 -42.10 -15.95
CA ARG A 91 5.71 -41.19 -15.32
C ARG A 91 6.32 -39.80 -15.22
N ILE A 92 5.78 -38.86 -15.99
CA ILE A 92 6.14 -37.44 -15.94
C ILE A 92 5.23 -36.75 -14.91
N PRO A 93 5.77 -36.18 -13.82
CA PRO A 93 4.96 -35.49 -12.82
C PRO A 93 4.40 -34.16 -13.36
N PRO A 94 3.22 -33.71 -12.89
CA PRO A 94 2.69 -32.40 -13.23
C PRO A 94 3.61 -31.29 -12.70
N GLN A 95 3.73 -30.20 -13.46
CA GLN A 95 4.52 -29.04 -13.08
C GLN A 95 3.60 -27.86 -12.73
N TYR A 96 3.90 -27.19 -11.63
CA TYR A 96 3.17 -26.05 -11.11
C TYR A 96 4.08 -24.83 -10.99
N ALA A 97 3.53 -23.64 -11.18
CA ALA A 97 4.22 -22.38 -10.95
C ALA A 97 3.30 -21.39 -10.22
N THR A 98 3.90 -20.53 -9.41
CA THR A 98 3.21 -19.42 -8.77
C THR A 98 3.17 -18.23 -9.72
N ARG A 99 1.99 -17.66 -9.94
CA ARG A 99 1.80 -16.43 -10.70
C ARG A 99 1.30 -15.32 -9.79
N GLN A 100 1.99 -14.18 -9.80
CA GLN A 100 1.56 -12.98 -9.10
C GLN A 100 0.63 -12.14 -9.97
N ARG A 101 -0.50 -11.72 -9.39
CA ARG A 101 -1.43 -10.76 -9.99
C ARG A 101 -1.77 -9.69 -8.97
N VAL A 102 -1.77 -8.43 -9.42
CA VAL A 102 -2.31 -7.31 -8.64
C VAL A 102 -3.77 -7.12 -9.02
N GLU A 103 -4.64 -7.05 -8.03
CA GLU A 103 -6.08 -6.83 -8.20
C GLU A 103 -6.56 -5.66 -7.35
N MET A 104 -7.48 -4.86 -7.90
CA MET A 104 -8.12 -3.76 -7.18
C MET A 104 -9.21 -4.33 -6.27
N VAL A 105 -9.10 -4.08 -4.96
CA VAL A 105 -10.04 -4.55 -3.94
C VAL A 105 -11.10 -3.50 -3.62
N SER A 106 -10.74 -2.21 -3.75
CA SER A 106 -11.69 -1.10 -3.57
C SER A 106 -11.32 0.06 -4.51
N PRO A 107 -12.29 0.62 -5.26
CA PRO A 107 -12.05 1.78 -6.10
C PRO A 107 -11.85 3.03 -5.25
N GLY A 108 -10.98 3.93 -5.70
CA GLY A 108 -10.82 5.25 -5.08
C GLY A 108 -12.06 6.11 -5.33
N TYR A 109 -12.47 6.88 -4.33
CA TYR A 109 -13.62 7.77 -4.41
C TYR A 109 -13.34 9.10 -3.72
N SER A 110 -14.07 10.14 -4.12
CA SER A 110 -14.01 11.44 -3.46
C SER A 110 -15.31 11.73 -2.74
N TYR A 111 -15.22 12.26 -1.52
CA TYR A 111 -16.37 12.70 -0.74
C TYR A 111 -16.12 14.08 -0.12
N TYR A 112 -17.20 14.76 0.26
CA TYR A 112 -17.13 16.06 0.91
C TYR A 112 -17.14 15.88 2.44
N ALA A 113 -16.08 16.34 3.09
CA ALA A 113 -15.94 16.33 4.54
C ALA A 113 -16.04 17.76 5.10
N PRO A 114 -16.59 17.96 6.31
CA PRO A 114 -16.55 19.28 6.96
C PRO A 114 -15.11 19.66 7.30
N VAL A 115 -14.77 20.95 7.14
CA VAL A 115 -13.45 21.48 7.55
C VAL A 115 -13.31 21.47 9.07
N GLN A 116 -12.09 21.26 9.57
CA GLN A 116 -11.80 21.27 11.02
C GLN A 116 -12.14 22.60 11.69
N MET A 117 -12.35 22.55 13.01
CA MET A 117 -12.93 23.62 13.84
C MET A 117 -12.26 25.01 13.77
N GLY A 118 -11.06 25.14 13.20
CA GLY A 118 -10.45 26.43 12.88
C GLY A 118 -11.14 27.23 11.76
N CYS A 119 -12.02 26.60 10.97
CA CYS A 119 -12.89 27.24 9.97
C CYS A 119 -14.40 27.05 10.29
N ALA A 120 -14.77 26.70 11.52
CA ALA A 120 -16.17 26.36 11.88
C ALA A 120 -17.17 27.53 11.92
N SER A 121 -16.75 28.76 11.60
CA SER A 121 -17.66 29.92 11.45
C SER A 121 -18.43 29.87 10.13
N CYS A 122 -19.11 28.77 9.86
CA CYS A 122 -19.98 28.58 8.71
C CYS A 122 -21.40 29.09 9.03
N GLY A 123 -21.55 30.41 8.98
CA GLY A 123 -22.84 31.10 9.09
C GLY A 123 -23.26 31.41 10.52
N TYR A 124 -23.04 32.68 10.90
CA TYR A 124 -24.06 33.53 11.50
C TYR A 124 -23.94 34.92 10.86
#